data_AF-A0A9P1N6Q7-F1
#
_entry.id   AF-A0A9P1N6Q7-F1
#
_cell.length_a   1.000
_cell.length_b   1.000
_cell.length_c   1.000
_cell.angle_alpha   90.00
_cell.angle_beta   90.00
_cell.angle_gamma   90.00
#
_symmetry.space_group_name_H-M   'P 1'
#
loop_
_entity.id
_entity.type
_entity.pdbx_description
1 polymer ?
#
loop_
_entity_poly.entity_id
_entity_poly.type
_entity_poly.pdbx_seq_one_letter_code
_entity_poly.pdbx_strand_id
1 'polypeptide(L)'
;MIFFFPIFFFIETISCYQIILIYGTLNVSDVLSTANLDSYESCSNLCLSNLNCVSLFYIPSSESCSIYSIYQINSYQKNDSLESIVGIKTNTSSSTCSSSFSDITLSGDVNGIAYQFSSTSGTFSHETCPNGFKQFTRTRGFWCMKLYILDPSPISFDSSFCSQNSAFPTGFENSEELDYITSEVVINDLFKRNIAIDGHRKSTCYNSTVTWCDDFESGNNFTNSPPLIHWGANNPSRRDGSEMQNNLALWVPDANSLVTVFADCVTDRPVFGYVCGVPLGNWNFS
;
A
#
# COMPACT_ATOMS: atom_id res chain seq x y z
N MET A 1 47.21 24.04 16.74
CA MET A 1 46.54 23.77 15.46
C MET A 1 45.06 23.58 15.76
N ILE A 2 44.23 24.59 15.53
CA ILE A 2 42.79 24.55 15.85
C ILE A 2 42.08 24.02 14.61
N PHE A 3 41.49 22.83 14.71
CA PHE A 3 40.67 22.26 13.65
C PHE A 3 39.29 22.93 13.67
N PHE A 4 39.00 23.70 12.62
CA PHE A 4 37.64 24.15 12.33
C PHE A 4 36.87 22.98 11.71
N PHE A 5 35.89 22.44 12.43
CA PHE A 5 34.91 21.51 11.87
C PHE A 5 33.79 22.35 11.24
N PRO A 6 33.55 22.27 9.92
CA PRO A 6 32.41 22.94 9.31
C PRO A 6 31.12 22.26 9.77
N ILE A 7 30.29 23.00 10.50
CA ILE A 7 28.93 22.60 10.84
C ILE A 7 28.12 22.73 9.54
N PHE A 8 27.87 21.60 8.88
CA PHE A 8 26.91 21.51 7.80
C PHE A 8 25.51 21.57 8.40
N PHE A 9 24.86 22.73 8.34
CA PHE A 9 23.42 22.82 8.51
C PHE A 9 22.77 22.23 7.27
N PHE A 10 22.20 21.03 7.39
CA PHE A 10 21.25 20.55 6.42
C PHE A 10 20.00 21.42 6.54
N ILE A 11 19.75 22.24 5.52
CA ILE A 11 18.45 22.90 5.36
C ILE A 11 17.50 21.80 4.89
N GLU A 12 16.76 21.21 5.83
CA GLU A 12 15.58 20.42 5.46
C GLU A 12 14.64 21.35 4.69
N THR A 13 14.29 20.93 3.48
CA THR A 13 13.30 21.64 2.68
C THR A 13 11.96 21.48 3.37
N ILE A 14 11.52 22.51 4.10
CA ILE A 14 10.21 22.53 4.72
C ILE A 14 9.18 22.52 3.58
N SER A 15 8.49 21.41 3.40
CA SER A 15 7.33 21.35 2.53
C SER A 15 6.23 22.25 3.11
N CYS A 16 5.91 23.33 2.41
CA CYS A 16 4.81 24.19 2.79
C CYS A 16 3.50 23.57 2.27
N TYR A 17 2.76 22.93 3.17
CA TYR A 17 1.41 22.47 2.85
C TYR A 17 0.44 23.65 2.77
N GLN A 18 -0.42 23.64 1.75
CA GLN A 18 -1.57 24.55 1.66
C GLN A 18 -2.85 23.72 1.59
N ILE A 19 -3.98 24.32 1.99
CA ILE A 19 -5.29 23.72 1.80
C ILE A 19 -5.98 24.46 0.65
N ILE A 20 -6.26 23.73 -0.42
CA ILE A 20 -7.11 24.20 -1.51
C ILE A 20 -8.55 23.91 -1.13
N LEU A 21 -9.36 24.96 -1.09
CA LEU A 21 -10.79 24.86 -0.80
C LEU A 21 -11.57 24.57 -2.08
N ILE A 22 -12.45 23.59 -1.97
CA ILE A 22 -13.42 23.19 -2.97
C ILE A 22 -14.79 23.20 -2.30
N TYR A 23 -15.75 23.89 -2.90
CA TYR A 23 -17.14 23.73 -2.50
C TYR A 23 -17.68 22.45 -3.13
N GLY A 24 -18.27 21.58 -2.31
CA GLY A 24 -18.59 20.24 -2.77
C GLY A 24 -18.97 19.23 -1.71
N THR A 25 -19.21 18.02 -2.18
CA THR A 25 -19.45 16.84 -1.37
C THR A 25 -18.23 15.92 -1.41
N LEU A 26 -18.08 15.15 -0.34
CA LEU A 26 -17.01 14.20 -0.16
C LEU A 26 -17.60 12.79 -0.12
N ASN A 27 -17.17 11.91 -1.01
CA ASN A 27 -17.51 10.50 -0.97
C ASN A 27 -16.37 9.75 -0.26
N VAL A 28 -16.68 9.15 0.89
CA VAL A 28 -15.72 8.51 1.77
C VAL A 28 -16.18 7.13 2.21
N SER A 29 -15.21 6.27 2.53
CA SER A 29 -15.45 4.96 3.14
C SER A 29 -15.55 5.02 4.67
N ASP A 30 -14.85 5.96 5.32
CA ASP A 30 -14.84 6.16 6.77
C ASP A 30 -14.32 7.58 7.14
N VAL A 31 -14.28 7.93 8.43
CA VAL A 31 -13.83 9.24 8.93
C VAL A 31 -12.58 9.09 9.82
N LEU A 32 -11.54 9.90 9.60
CA LEU A 32 -10.32 9.85 10.43
C LEU A 32 -10.58 10.43 11.82
N SER A 33 -11.25 11.57 11.88
CA SER A 33 -11.63 12.24 13.13
C SER A 33 -12.73 13.26 12.87
N THR A 34 -13.58 13.45 13.87
CA THR A 34 -14.66 14.44 13.87
C THR A 34 -14.53 15.36 15.07
N ALA A 35 -14.76 16.65 14.87
CA ALA A 35 -14.80 17.65 15.93
C ALA A 35 -15.87 18.70 15.61
N ASN A 36 -16.44 19.31 16.66
CA ASN A 36 -17.25 20.50 16.50
C ASN A 36 -16.33 21.72 16.59
N LEU A 37 -16.18 22.44 15.48
CA LEU A 37 -15.29 23.60 15.37
C LEU A 37 -16.08 24.76 14.78
N ASP A 38 -15.88 25.94 15.36
CA ASP A 38 -16.62 27.17 15.06
C ASP A 38 -16.36 27.75 13.65
N SER A 39 -15.34 27.27 12.96
CA SER A 39 -14.87 27.86 11.71
C SER A 39 -14.12 26.86 10.84
N TYR A 40 -14.10 27.14 9.53
CA TYR A 40 -13.32 26.33 8.59
C TYR A 40 -11.82 26.49 8.84
N GLU A 41 -11.36 27.64 9.33
CA GLU A 41 -9.98 27.91 9.69
C GLU A 41 -9.52 27.02 10.84
N SER A 42 -10.34 26.86 11.89
CA SER A 42 -10.10 25.91 12.97
C SER A 42 -10.00 24.48 12.43
N CYS A 43 -10.90 24.08 11.52
CA CYS A 43 -10.87 22.76 10.87
C CYS A 43 -9.62 22.57 9.99
N SER A 44 -9.19 23.63 9.30
CA SER A 44 -7.99 23.65 8.47
C SER A 44 -6.73 23.47 9.32
N ASN A 45 -6.64 24.16 10.45
CA ASN A 45 -5.54 24.01 11.40
C ASN A 45 -5.47 22.60 12.01
N LEU A 46 -6.64 22.00 12.29
CA LEU A 46 -6.70 20.60 12.73
C LEU A 46 -6.12 19.66 11.66
N CYS A 47 -6.47 19.85 10.39
CA CYS A 47 -5.91 19.05 9.30
C CYS A 47 -4.41 19.31 9.07
N LEU A 48 -3.95 20.56 9.12
CA LEU A 48 -2.55 20.90 8.92
C LEU A 48 -1.65 20.33 10.02
N SER A 49 -2.12 20.35 11.27
CA SER A 49 -1.41 19.80 12.43
C SER A 49 -1.42 18.27 12.49
N ASN A 50 -2.38 17.62 11.80
CA ASN A 50 -2.43 16.17 11.69
C ASN A 50 -1.60 15.69 10.49
N LEU A 51 -0.58 14.88 10.78
CA LEU A 51 0.31 14.32 9.75
C LEU A 51 -0.43 13.44 8.75
N ASN A 52 -1.48 12.75 9.17
CA ASN A 52 -2.26 11.80 8.35
C ASN A 52 -3.41 12.47 7.58
N CYS A 53 -3.69 13.75 7.82
CA CYS A 53 -4.80 14.43 7.15
C CYS A 53 -4.42 14.83 5.72
N VAL A 54 -5.24 14.40 4.76
CA VAL A 54 -5.20 14.85 3.36
C VAL A 54 -6.38 15.75 3.04
N SER A 55 -7.53 15.55 3.67
CA SER A 55 -8.71 16.37 3.42
C SER A 55 -9.50 16.67 4.67
N LEU A 56 -10.24 17.77 4.62
CA LEU A 56 -11.25 18.14 5.59
C LEU A 56 -12.61 18.33 4.90
N PHE A 57 -13.67 18.15 5.68
CA PHE A 57 -15.03 18.46 5.33
C PHE A 57 -15.66 19.26 6.46
N TYR A 58 -16.16 20.45 6.14
CA TYR A 58 -16.73 21.37 7.11
C TYR A 58 -18.16 21.76 6.70
N ILE A 59 -19.11 21.64 7.63
CA ILE A 59 -20.50 22.08 7.46
C ILE A 59 -20.73 23.30 8.37
N PRO A 60 -20.85 24.53 7.80
CA PRO A 60 -21.00 25.74 8.59
C PRO A 60 -22.26 25.78 9.46
N SER A 61 -23.37 25.21 8.98
CA SER A 61 -24.66 25.27 9.69
C SER A 61 -24.70 24.45 10.98
N SER A 62 -23.82 23.46 11.10
CA SER A 62 -23.73 22.57 12.26
C SER A 62 -22.38 22.63 12.97
N GLU A 63 -21.48 23.52 12.54
CA GLU A 63 -20.10 23.64 13.04
C GLU A 63 -19.35 22.28 13.03
N SER A 64 -19.71 21.40 12.09
CA SER A 64 -19.19 20.03 12.05
C SER A 64 -17.95 19.99 11.17
N CYS A 65 -16.81 19.64 11.75
CA CYS A 65 -15.55 19.39 11.06
C CYS A 65 -15.23 17.89 11.08
N SER A 66 -14.95 17.34 9.91
CA SER A 66 -14.41 15.98 9.75
C SER A 66 -13.10 16.07 8.98
N ILE A 67 -12.08 15.34 9.41
CA ILE A 67 -10.83 15.20 8.68
C ILE A 67 -10.69 13.76 8.18
N TYR A 68 -9.91 13.61 7.11
CA TYR A 68 -9.78 12.36 6.38
C TYR A 68 -8.33 12.14 5.99
N SER A 69 -7.91 10.89 6.09
CA SER A 69 -6.72 10.40 5.40
C SER A 69 -7.06 10.09 3.94
N ILE A 70 -6.04 10.01 3.10
CA ILE A 70 -6.18 9.59 1.69
C ILE A 70 -6.93 8.26 1.52
N TYR A 71 -6.75 7.31 2.45
CA TYR A 71 -7.36 5.97 2.42
C TYR A 71 -8.88 5.98 2.48
N GLN A 72 -9.43 7.07 3.02
CA GLN A 72 -10.85 7.18 3.28
C GLN A 72 -11.58 7.88 2.14
N ILE A 73 -10.86 8.51 1.21
CA ILE A 73 -11.42 9.44 0.24
C ILE A 73 -11.59 8.75 -1.10
N ASN A 74 -12.81 8.41 -1.48
CA ASN A 74 -13.07 7.83 -2.81
C ASN A 74 -13.00 8.91 -3.89
N SER A 75 -13.73 10.01 -3.68
CA SER A 75 -13.80 11.11 -4.63
C SER A 75 -14.34 12.39 -3.99
N TYR A 76 -14.02 13.52 -4.62
CA TYR A 76 -14.64 14.81 -4.36
C TYR A 76 -15.54 15.17 -5.51
N GLN A 77 -16.74 15.68 -5.23
CA GLN A 77 -17.62 16.23 -6.25
C GLN A 77 -17.81 17.71 -6.01
N LYS A 78 -17.43 18.53 -6.98
CA LYS A 78 -17.69 19.96 -6.92
C LYS A 78 -19.19 20.21 -6.89
N ASN A 79 -19.62 21.07 -5.98
CA ASN A 79 -20.95 21.65 -5.96
C ASN A 79 -20.79 23.16 -5.71
N ASP A 80 -21.58 23.99 -6.38
CA ASP A 80 -21.53 25.44 -6.19
C ASP A 80 -22.32 25.88 -4.93
N SER A 81 -22.80 24.93 -4.12
CA SER A 81 -23.42 25.18 -2.82
C SER A 81 -22.39 25.57 -1.74
N LEU A 82 -22.71 26.59 -0.94
CA LEU A 82 -21.93 27.00 0.23
C LEU A 82 -22.28 26.19 1.50
N GLU A 83 -23.10 25.14 1.38
CA GLU A 83 -23.54 24.30 2.50
C GLU A 83 -22.41 23.46 3.09
N SER A 84 -21.39 23.16 2.31
CA SER A 84 -20.23 22.40 2.76
C SER A 84 -18.94 22.83 2.06
N ILE A 85 -17.87 22.80 2.84
CA ILE A 85 -16.51 23.14 2.39
C ILE A 85 -15.67 21.87 2.47
N VAL A 86 -15.09 21.49 1.33
CA VAL A 86 -14.06 20.47 1.24
C VAL A 86 -12.72 21.19 1.16
N GLY A 87 -11.77 20.87 2.04
CA GLY A 87 -10.40 21.33 1.91
C GLY A 87 -9.49 20.16 1.57
N ILE A 88 -8.54 20.36 0.67
CA ILE A 88 -7.56 19.35 0.30
C ILE A 88 -6.17 19.91 0.58
N LYS A 89 -5.46 19.27 1.52
CA LYS A 89 -4.05 19.53 1.78
C LYS A 89 -3.29 19.19 0.50
N THR A 90 -2.32 20.01 0.10
CA THR A 90 -1.55 19.82 -1.13
C THR A 90 -0.15 20.35 -0.93
N ASN A 91 0.82 19.74 -1.61
CA ASN A 91 2.16 20.31 -1.74
C ASN A 91 2.11 21.36 -2.85
N THR A 92 2.38 22.62 -2.52
CA THR A 92 2.47 23.68 -3.52
C THR A 92 3.79 24.41 -3.36
N SER A 93 4.39 24.79 -4.49
CA SER A 93 5.53 25.71 -4.52
C SER A 93 5.08 27.16 -4.68
N SER A 94 3.79 27.41 -4.94
CA SER A 94 3.22 28.74 -5.17
C SER A 94 2.35 29.19 -4.01
N SER A 95 2.47 30.45 -3.60
CA SER A 95 1.57 31.10 -2.64
C SER A 95 0.20 31.49 -3.24
N THR A 96 -0.02 31.24 -4.53
CA THR A 96 -1.21 31.62 -5.27
C THR A 96 -1.92 30.39 -5.85
N CYS A 97 -3.24 30.30 -5.60
CA CYS A 97 -4.11 29.28 -6.17
C CYS A 97 -4.44 29.60 -7.64
N SER A 98 -4.60 28.56 -8.46
CA SER A 98 -5.13 28.72 -9.82
C SER A 98 -6.57 29.22 -9.78
N SER A 99 -6.94 30.10 -10.72
CA SER A 99 -8.31 30.60 -10.87
C SER A 99 -9.23 29.64 -11.64
N SER A 100 -8.67 28.59 -12.25
CA SER A 100 -9.42 27.57 -12.99
C SER A 100 -9.37 26.23 -12.26
N PHE A 101 -10.54 25.64 -12.05
CA PHE A 101 -10.71 24.34 -11.40
C PHE A 101 -10.04 23.19 -12.16
N SER A 102 -9.95 23.29 -13.49
CA SER A 102 -9.28 22.29 -14.34
C SER A 102 -7.76 22.30 -14.22
N ASP A 103 -7.20 23.42 -13.74
CA ASP A 103 -5.76 23.67 -13.74
C ASP A 103 -5.16 23.44 -12.34
N ILE A 104 -5.98 22.97 -11.40
CA ILE A 104 -5.55 22.60 -10.05
C ILE A 104 -5.04 21.17 -10.09
N THR A 105 -3.73 21.01 -9.90
CA THR A 105 -3.14 19.72 -9.56
C THR A 105 -3.26 19.51 -8.06
N LEU A 106 -4.10 18.57 -7.65
CA LEU A 106 -4.23 18.15 -6.27
C LEU A 106 -3.27 17.00 -6.02
N SER A 107 -2.11 17.31 -5.48
CA SER A 107 -1.09 16.31 -5.17
C SER A 107 -0.32 16.68 -3.92
N GLY A 108 0.11 15.68 -3.18
CA GLY A 108 0.93 15.93 -2.01
C GLY A 108 1.56 14.66 -1.50
N ASP A 109 2.11 14.76 -0.31
CA ASP A 109 2.73 13.66 0.40
C ASP A 109 2.15 13.63 1.82
N VAL A 110 1.82 12.45 2.31
CA VAL A 110 1.47 12.23 3.72
C VAL A 110 2.32 11.08 4.23
N ASN A 111 3.22 11.38 5.17
CA ASN A 111 4.18 10.45 5.75
C ASN A 111 5.03 9.69 4.71
N GLY A 112 5.49 10.36 3.67
CA GLY A 112 6.29 9.74 2.60
C GLY A 112 5.48 9.04 1.52
N ILE A 113 4.14 9.11 1.59
CA ILE A 113 3.24 8.56 0.59
C ILE A 113 2.69 9.66 -0.28
N ALA A 114 3.17 9.68 -1.53
CA ALA A 114 2.67 10.58 -2.55
C ALA A 114 1.25 10.21 -2.99
N TYR A 115 0.38 11.20 -3.13
CA TYR A 115 -0.93 11.07 -3.77
C TYR A 115 -1.11 12.10 -4.86
N GLN A 116 -1.95 11.76 -5.83
CA GLN A 116 -2.39 12.67 -6.87
C GLN A 116 -3.85 12.37 -7.22
N PHE A 117 -4.68 13.40 -7.28
CA PHE A 117 -6.04 13.30 -7.78
C PHE A 117 -6.09 13.74 -9.25
N SER A 118 -6.87 13.01 -10.02
CA SER A 118 -7.25 13.34 -11.40
C SER A 118 -8.60 14.06 -11.40
N SER A 119 -8.79 15.02 -12.31
CA SER A 119 -10.07 15.72 -12.48
C SER A 119 -10.79 15.22 -13.72
N THR A 120 -12.03 14.79 -13.58
CA THR A 120 -12.92 14.49 -14.70
C THR A 120 -14.30 15.11 -14.43
N SER A 121 -14.72 16.05 -15.28
CA SER A 121 -16.08 16.65 -15.23
C SER A 121 -16.50 17.19 -13.86
N GLY A 122 -15.60 17.85 -13.13
CA GLY A 122 -15.89 18.41 -11.79
C GLY A 122 -15.81 17.41 -10.64
N THR A 123 -15.42 16.16 -10.91
CA THR A 123 -15.10 15.16 -9.90
C THR A 123 -13.59 14.97 -9.82
N PHE A 124 -13.04 15.05 -8.62
CA PHE A 124 -11.66 14.66 -8.36
C PHE A 124 -11.63 13.26 -7.76
N SER A 125 -10.88 12.35 -8.36
CA SER A 125 -10.69 10.98 -7.87
C SER A 125 -9.22 10.60 -7.94
N HIS A 126 -8.76 9.84 -6.96
CA HIS A 126 -7.46 9.19 -7.02
C HIS A 126 -7.63 7.81 -7.67
N GLU A 127 -6.52 7.22 -8.14
CA GLU A 127 -6.56 5.86 -8.65
C GLU A 127 -7.03 4.91 -7.55
N THR A 128 -8.13 4.20 -7.80
CA THR A 128 -8.62 3.15 -6.92
C THR A 128 -8.08 1.79 -7.36
N CYS A 129 -8.05 0.83 -6.44
CA CYS A 129 -7.66 -0.53 -6.80
C CYS A 129 -8.51 -1.14 -7.92
N PRO A 130 -7.90 -1.97 -8.80
CA PRO A 130 -8.65 -2.76 -9.76
C PRO A 130 -9.71 -3.63 -9.05
N ASN A 131 -10.77 -4.00 -9.78
CA ASN A 131 -11.87 -4.76 -9.20
C ASN A 131 -11.39 -6.06 -8.50
N GLY A 132 -11.83 -6.25 -7.25
CA GLY A 132 -11.46 -7.39 -6.42
C GLY A 132 -10.06 -7.33 -5.81
N PHE A 133 -9.33 -6.22 -5.97
CA PHE A 133 -8.12 -5.96 -5.20
C PHE A 133 -8.46 -5.09 -3.98
N LYS A 134 -7.81 -5.39 -2.85
CA LYS A 134 -7.89 -4.58 -1.63
C LYS A 134 -6.69 -3.64 -1.57
N GLN A 135 -6.94 -2.37 -1.21
CA GLN A 135 -5.89 -1.37 -1.04
C GLN A 135 -5.18 -1.55 0.31
N PHE A 136 -3.87 -1.33 0.29
CA PHE A 136 -2.97 -1.34 1.44
C PHE A 136 -2.02 -0.16 1.38
N THR A 137 -1.50 0.17 2.56
CA THR A 137 -0.50 1.20 2.75
C THR A 137 0.88 0.57 2.85
N ARG A 138 1.79 0.95 1.96
CA ARG A 138 3.21 0.66 2.08
C ARG A 138 4.00 1.94 2.30
N THR A 139 5.19 1.81 2.86
CA THR A 139 6.21 2.86 3.04
C THR A 139 6.48 3.61 1.75
N ARG A 140 6.39 2.90 0.63
CA ARG A 140 6.62 3.43 -0.70
C ARG A 140 5.35 4.06 -1.29
N GLY A 141 4.16 3.53 -1.02
CA GLY A 141 2.91 4.13 -1.46
C GLY A 141 1.76 3.15 -1.37
N PHE A 142 0.66 3.43 -2.05
CA PHE A 142 -0.47 2.51 -2.03
C PHE A 142 -0.22 1.30 -2.93
N TRP A 143 -0.62 0.15 -2.41
CA TRP A 143 -0.58 -1.11 -3.13
C TRP A 143 -1.95 -1.76 -3.09
N CYS A 144 -2.36 -2.32 -4.22
CA CYS A 144 -3.55 -3.12 -4.33
C CYS A 144 -3.13 -4.58 -4.32
N MET A 145 -3.73 -5.42 -3.48
CA MET A 145 -3.42 -6.84 -3.40
C MET A 145 -4.65 -7.71 -3.56
N LYS A 146 -4.45 -8.89 -4.15
CA LYS A 146 -5.49 -9.91 -4.35
C LYS A 146 -4.91 -11.31 -4.24
N LEU A 147 -5.65 -12.21 -3.58
CA LEU A 147 -5.43 -13.64 -3.68
C LEU A 147 -6.18 -14.18 -4.90
N TYR A 148 -5.45 -14.70 -5.89
CA TYR A 148 -6.02 -15.51 -6.95
C TYR A 148 -6.08 -16.96 -6.49
N ILE A 149 -7.28 -17.56 -6.53
CA ILE A 149 -7.51 -18.94 -6.10
C ILE A 149 -7.60 -19.83 -7.33
N LEU A 150 -6.87 -20.93 -7.30
CA LEU A 150 -6.80 -21.93 -8.38
C LEU A 150 -7.46 -23.25 -8.01
N ASP A 151 -7.93 -23.41 -6.78
CA ASP A 151 -8.66 -24.61 -6.35
C ASP A 151 -10.00 -24.78 -7.13
N PRO A 152 -10.38 -26.00 -7.54
CA PRO A 152 -9.75 -27.31 -7.32
C PRO A 152 -8.69 -27.72 -8.35
N SER A 153 -8.25 -26.80 -9.22
CA SER A 153 -7.34 -27.07 -10.34
C SER A 153 -5.98 -26.38 -10.14
N PRO A 154 -5.18 -26.80 -9.15
CA PRO A 154 -3.88 -26.20 -8.91
C PRO A 154 -2.95 -26.40 -10.10
N ILE A 155 -2.01 -25.47 -10.27
CA ILE A 155 -1.03 -25.50 -11.37
C ILE A 155 0.39 -25.65 -10.83
N SER A 156 1.32 -26.08 -11.68
CA SER A 156 2.74 -25.92 -11.41
C SER A 156 3.09 -24.43 -11.32
N PHE A 157 4.09 -24.08 -10.52
CA PHE A 157 4.49 -22.69 -10.37
C PHE A 157 4.82 -22.02 -11.70
N ASP A 158 4.03 -21.00 -12.03
CA ASP A 158 4.25 -20.05 -13.10
C ASP A 158 4.59 -18.67 -12.51
N SER A 159 5.83 -18.22 -12.68
CA SER A 159 6.28 -16.88 -12.24
C SER A 159 5.62 -15.75 -13.04
N SER A 160 5.00 -16.05 -14.19
CA SER A 160 4.27 -15.10 -15.03
C SER A 160 2.77 -15.02 -14.72
N PHE A 161 2.25 -15.81 -13.78
CA PHE A 161 0.81 -15.85 -13.48
C PHE A 161 0.23 -14.45 -13.18
N CYS A 162 0.89 -13.69 -12.29
CA CYS A 162 0.41 -12.35 -11.94
C CYS A 162 0.52 -11.37 -13.12
N SER A 163 1.56 -11.46 -13.95
CA SER A 163 1.73 -10.54 -15.08
C SER A 163 0.70 -10.78 -16.19
N GLN A 164 0.28 -12.03 -16.41
CA GLN A 164 -0.86 -12.36 -17.27
C GLN A 164 -2.18 -11.73 -16.78
N ASN A 165 -2.27 -11.38 -15.50
CA ASN A 165 -3.41 -10.70 -14.87
C ASN A 165 -3.14 -9.20 -14.61
N SER A 166 -2.21 -8.59 -15.36
CA SER A 166 -1.84 -7.17 -15.23
C SER A 166 -1.42 -6.77 -13.82
N ALA A 167 -0.78 -7.69 -13.10
CA ALA A 167 -0.29 -7.50 -11.74
C ALA A 167 1.13 -8.06 -11.59
N PHE A 168 1.72 -7.89 -10.42
CA PHE A 168 3.04 -8.42 -10.06
C PHE A 168 2.89 -9.43 -8.93
N PRO A 169 3.70 -10.50 -8.87
CA PRO A 169 3.83 -11.28 -7.64
C PRO A 169 4.16 -10.34 -6.50
N THR A 170 3.57 -10.51 -5.31
CA THR A 170 3.90 -9.64 -4.18
C THR A 170 3.97 -10.39 -2.84
N GLY A 171 4.78 -9.84 -1.93
CA GLY A 171 4.90 -10.28 -0.54
C GLY A 171 4.10 -9.37 0.40
N PHE A 172 4.51 -9.34 1.67
CA PHE A 172 3.85 -8.60 2.75
C PHE A 172 4.80 -7.58 3.37
N GLU A 173 4.41 -6.31 3.39
CA GLU A 173 5.19 -5.25 4.06
C GLU A 173 4.72 -5.01 5.51
N ASN A 174 3.43 -5.21 5.79
CA ASN A 174 2.80 -4.98 7.10
C ASN A 174 1.84 -6.12 7.49
N SER A 175 1.44 -6.18 8.76
CA SER A 175 0.57 -7.25 9.28
C SER A 175 -0.83 -7.24 8.68
N GLU A 176 -1.35 -6.07 8.29
CA GLU A 176 -2.68 -5.96 7.69
C GLU A 176 -2.77 -6.71 6.34
N GLU A 177 -1.71 -6.64 5.54
CA GLU A 177 -1.59 -7.38 4.28
C GLU A 177 -1.59 -8.89 4.51
N LEU A 178 -0.83 -9.35 5.52
CA LEU A 178 -0.76 -10.76 5.89
C LEU A 178 -2.11 -11.27 6.44
N ASP A 179 -2.74 -10.49 7.32
CA ASP A 179 -4.03 -10.83 7.92
C ASP A 179 -5.12 -10.94 6.85
N TYR A 180 -5.14 -10.01 5.89
CA TYR A 180 -6.06 -10.08 4.75
C TYR A 180 -5.89 -11.37 3.94
N ILE A 181 -4.68 -11.66 3.45
CA ILE A 181 -4.46 -12.87 2.65
C ILE A 181 -4.74 -14.15 3.48
N THR A 182 -4.42 -14.14 4.77
CA THR A 182 -4.72 -15.28 5.66
C THR A 182 -6.23 -15.47 5.82
N SER A 183 -6.99 -14.39 6.00
CA SER A 183 -8.45 -14.46 6.04
C SER A 183 -9.06 -14.97 4.74
N GLU A 184 -8.54 -14.57 3.58
CA GLU A 184 -8.95 -15.11 2.30
C GLU A 184 -8.67 -16.61 2.19
N VAL A 185 -7.51 -17.07 2.67
CA VAL A 185 -7.19 -18.51 2.75
C VAL A 185 -8.16 -19.27 3.65
N VAL A 186 -8.50 -18.71 4.81
CA VAL A 186 -9.46 -19.29 5.77
C VAL A 186 -10.86 -19.38 5.18
N ILE A 187 -11.37 -18.28 4.61
CA ILE A 187 -12.73 -18.18 4.06
C ILE A 187 -12.92 -19.17 2.91
N ASN A 188 -11.87 -19.42 2.13
CA ASN A 188 -11.90 -20.31 0.97
C ASN A 188 -11.41 -21.75 1.27
N ASP A 189 -11.24 -22.12 2.55
CA ASP A 189 -10.80 -23.46 2.98
C ASP A 189 -9.48 -23.93 2.31
N LEU A 190 -8.55 -23.00 2.08
CA LEU A 190 -7.26 -23.27 1.45
C LEU A 190 -6.18 -23.67 2.48
N PHE A 191 -6.58 -24.22 3.63
CA PHE A 191 -5.63 -24.68 4.65
C PHE A 191 -4.72 -25.76 4.10
N LYS A 192 -3.45 -25.73 4.53
CA LYS A 192 -2.44 -26.71 4.11
C LYS A 192 -2.28 -26.79 2.58
N ARG A 193 -2.54 -25.66 1.91
CA ARG A 193 -2.28 -25.47 0.48
C ARG A 193 -1.14 -24.49 0.30
N ASN A 194 -0.40 -24.67 -0.79
CA ASN A 194 0.66 -23.77 -1.18
C ASN A 194 0.07 -22.56 -1.91
N ILE A 195 0.28 -21.38 -1.33
CA ILE A 195 -0.10 -20.11 -1.94
C ILE A 195 1.19 -19.38 -2.32
N ALA A 196 1.43 -19.18 -3.61
CA ALA A 196 2.63 -18.51 -4.10
C ALA A 196 2.63 -17.03 -3.72
N ILE A 197 3.78 -16.55 -3.22
CA ILE A 197 4.05 -15.14 -2.91
C ILE A 197 5.34 -14.69 -3.60
N ASP A 198 5.62 -13.39 -3.64
CA ASP A 198 6.90 -12.91 -4.19
C ASP A 198 8.07 -13.34 -3.31
N GLY A 199 9.18 -13.69 -3.95
CA GLY A 199 10.40 -14.15 -3.32
C GLY A 199 11.01 -15.29 -4.09
N HIS A 200 12.17 -15.01 -4.69
CA HIS A 200 13.00 -15.97 -5.36
C HIS A 200 14.36 -16.00 -4.68
N ARG A 201 14.96 -17.18 -4.53
CA ARG A 201 16.28 -17.31 -3.93
C ARG A 201 17.29 -16.55 -4.79
N LYS A 202 18.28 -15.88 -4.18
CA LYS A 202 19.30 -15.18 -4.98
C LYS A 202 20.20 -16.15 -5.73
N SER A 203 20.63 -15.75 -6.93
CA SER A 203 21.55 -16.53 -7.80
C SER A 203 22.82 -17.03 -7.08
N THR A 204 23.35 -16.24 -6.16
CA THR A 204 24.52 -16.56 -5.31
C THR A 204 24.28 -17.76 -4.38
N CYS A 205 23.02 -18.04 -4.04
CA CYS A 205 22.64 -19.14 -3.17
C CYS A 205 22.30 -20.44 -3.89
N TYR A 206 22.20 -20.43 -5.23
CA TYR A 206 22.03 -21.67 -6.01
C TYR A 206 23.27 -22.54 -5.97
N ASN A 207 24.46 -21.92 -5.94
CA ASN A 207 25.75 -22.58 -6.09
C ASN A 207 26.59 -22.62 -4.82
N SER A 208 26.09 -22.10 -3.69
CA SER A 208 26.81 -22.21 -2.42
C SER A 208 26.90 -23.68 -2.00
N THR A 209 27.89 -24.08 -1.20
CA THR A 209 27.91 -25.41 -0.54
C THR A 209 27.14 -25.39 0.78
N VAL A 210 26.53 -24.25 1.11
CA VAL A 210 25.85 -24.00 2.37
C VAL A 210 24.44 -24.58 2.26
N THR A 211 24.07 -25.42 3.23
CA THR A 211 22.74 -26.03 3.36
C THR A 211 21.66 -25.03 3.78
N TRP A 212 22.08 -23.92 4.38
CA TRP A 212 21.25 -22.83 4.87
C TRP A 212 21.65 -21.54 4.15
N CYS A 213 20.84 -21.12 3.19
CA CYS A 213 20.84 -19.74 2.71
C CYS A 213 19.41 -19.22 2.89
N ASP A 214 19.26 -18.09 3.55
CA ASP A 214 18.01 -17.37 3.78
C ASP A 214 17.90 -16.12 2.91
N ASP A 215 18.78 -15.98 1.91
CA ASP A 215 18.84 -14.83 1.03
C ASP A 215 17.91 -15.00 -0.18
N PHE A 216 16.80 -14.26 -0.14
CA PHE A 216 15.81 -14.14 -1.20
C PHE A 216 15.82 -12.72 -1.76
N GLU A 217 15.67 -12.61 -3.06
CA GLU A 217 15.30 -11.37 -3.73
C GLU A 217 13.81 -11.40 -4.02
N SER A 218 13.12 -10.34 -3.64
CA SER A 218 11.76 -10.07 -4.15
C SER A 218 11.91 -9.21 -5.39
N GLY A 219 11.16 -9.55 -6.45
CA GLY A 219 11.14 -8.74 -7.67
C GLY A 219 10.67 -7.30 -7.41
N ASN A 220 10.00 -7.07 -6.28
CA ASN A 220 9.48 -5.78 -5.86
C ASN A 220 9.98 -5.30 -4.46
N ASN A 221 10.94 -6.00 -3.83
CA ASN A 221 11.50 -5.72 -2.50
C ASN A 221 10.52 -5.83 -1.30
N PHE A 222 9.29 -6.33 -1.45
CA PHE A 222 8.27 -6.30 -0.39
C PHE A 222 8.27 -7.53 0.52
N THR A 223 9.08 -8.56 0.26
CA THR A 223 9.15 -9.77 1.11
C THR A 223 10.24 -9.69 2.19
N ASN A 224 10.84 -8.51 2.39
CA ASN A 224 12.03 -8.30 3.23
C ASN A 224 11.74 -7.62 4.58
N SER A 225 10.50 -7.60 5.08
CA SER A 225 10.17 -7.06 6.41
C SER A 225 10.08 -8.15 7.49
N PRO A 226 11.20 -8.52 8.15
CA PRO A 226 11.14 -9.24 9.41
C PRO A 226 10.53 -8.29 10.46
N PRO A 227 9.26 -8.51 10.84
CA PRO A 227 8.97 -9.69 11.65
C PRO A 227 7.76 -10.53 11.21
N LEU A 228 7.15 -10.26 10.04
CA LEU A 228 5.87 -10.89 9.65
C LEU A 228 6.03 -12.33 9.17
N ILE A 229 7.23 -12.68 8.71
CA ILE A 229 7.50 -13.97 8.09
C ILE A 229 8.06 -14.91 9.15
N HIS A 230 7.28 -15.92 9.50
CA HIS A 230 7.75 -17.05 10.29
C HIS A 230 8.11 -18.20 9.37
N TRP A 231 9.37 -18.63 9.39
CA TRP A 231 9.76 -19.83 8.66
C TRP A 231 9.09 -21.05 9.26
N GLY A 232 8.55 -21.91 8.39
CA GLY A 232 8.14 -23.24 8.82
C GLY A 232 9.31 -24.06 9.37
N ALA A 233 9.00 -25.18 10.03
CA ALA A 233 10.05 -26.07 10.53
C ALA A 233 11.01 -26.48 9.40
N ASN A 234 12.31 -26.47 9.70
CA ASN A 234 13.40 -26.73 8.75
C ASN A 234 13.52 -25.75 7.57
N ASN A 235 12.83 -24.60 7.61
CA ASN A 235 12.92 -23.55 6.59
C ASN A 235 13.72 -22.32 7.07
N PRO A 236 14.29 -21.52 6.14
CA PRO A 236 14.34 -21.75 4.69
C PRO A 236 15.38 -22.82 4.36
N SER A 237 14.92 -23.99 3.92
CA SER A 237 15.82 -25.04 3.43
C SER A 237 16.16 -24.75 1.98
N ARG A 238 17.40 -25.02 1.60
CA ARG A 238 17.78 -24.96 0.18
C ARG A 238 17.21 -26.13 -0.61
N ARG A 239 16.97 -27.26 0.06
CA ARG A 239 16.65 -28.53 -0.56
C ARG A 239 15.68 -29.33 0.27
N ASP A 240 14.72 -29.95 -0.39
CA ASP A 240 13.91 -31.04 0.14
C ASP A 240 14.24 -32.30 -0.69
N GLY A 241 15.00 -33.22 -0.10
CA GLY A 241 15.56 -34.36 -0.83
C GLY A 241 16.51 -33.95 -1.97
N SER A 242 16.11 -34.19 -3.22
CA SER A 242 16.86 -33.82 -4.43
C SER A 242 16.45 -32.49 -5.04
N GLU A 243 15.34 -31.91 -4.59
CA GLU A 243 14.68 -30.77 -5.23
C GLU A 243 15.14 -29.45 -4.62
N MET A 244 15.36 -28.43 -5.46
CA MET A 244 15.78 -27.11 -5.00
C MET A 244 14.56 -26.26 -4.63
N GLN A 245 14.61 -25.65 -3.45
CA GLN A 245 13.56 -24.78 -2.92
C GLN A 245 13.94 -23.33 -3.13
N ASN A 246 13.43 -22.74 -4.21
CA ASN A 246 13.87 -21.43 -4.68
C ASN A 246 12.76 -20.37 -4.68
N ASN A 247 11.50 -20.75 -4.55
CA ASN A 247 10.40 -19.78 -4.51
C ASN A 247 9.76 -19.81 -3.12
N LEU A 248 9.14 -18.69 -2.74
CA LEU A 248 8.40 -18.60 -1.49
C LEU A 248 6.94 -18.98 -1.69
N ALA A 249 6.42 -19.73 -0.72
CA ALA A 249 5.00 -20.02 -0.59
C ALA A 249 4.54 -19.73 0.83
N LEU A 250 3.35 -19.16 0.94
CA LEU A 250 2.59 -19.04 2.17
C LEU A 250 1.88 -20.36 2.45
N TRP A 251 1.89 -20.75 3.73
CA TRP A 251 1.21 -21.94 4.22
C TRP A 251 0.51 -21.61 5.54
N VAL A 252 -0.80 -21.86 5.55
CA VAL A 252 -1.66 -21.67 6.71
C VAL A 252 -2.09 -23.07 7.21
N PRO A 253 -1.56 -23.54 8.36
CA PRO A 253 -1.84 -24.90 8.84
C PRO A 253 -3.30 -25.12 9.23
N ASP A 254 -3.88 -24.12 9.89
CA ASP A 254 -5.26 -24.04 10.35
C ASP A 254 -5.59 -22.57 10.72
N ALA A 255 -6.84 -22.30 11.08
CA ALA A 255 -7.34 -20.95 11.36
C ALA A 255 -6.71 -20.26 12.59
N ASN A 256 -6.08 -21.02 13.49
CA ASN A 256 -5.56 -20.52 14.77
C ASN A 256 -4.03 -20.61 14.86
N SER A 257 -3.38 -21.21 13.87
CA SER A 257 -1.94 -21.39 13.82
C SER A 257 -1.24 -20.16 13.26
N LEU A 258 0.01 -19.94 13.70
CA LEU A 258 0.88 -18.94 13.09
C LEU A 258 1.07 -19.25 11.61
N VAL A 259 0.88 -18.23 10.79
CA VAL A 259 1.11 -18.30 9.35
C VAL A 259 2.60 -18.48 9.12
N THR A 260 2.94 -19.42 8.26
CA THR A 260 4.33 -19.77 8.00
C THR A 260 4.64 -19.59 6.52
N VAL A 261 5.83 -19.10 6.24
CA VAL A 261 6.39 -19.06 4.90
C VAL A 261 7.38 -20.20 4.77
N PHE A 262 7.32 -20.87 3.64
CA PHE A 262 8.24 -21.93 3.26
C PHE A 262 9.02 -21.47 2.03
N ALA A 263 10.31 -21.81 2.02
CA ALA A 263 11.01 -21.93 0.75
C ALA A 263 10.51 -23.25 0.16
N ASP A 264 9.68 -23.20 -0.86
CA ASP A 264 9.02 -24.40 -1.36
C ASP A 264 9.54 -24.83 -2.73
N CYS A 265 9.44 -26.14 -2.99
CA CYS A 265 9.73 -26.79 -4.26
C CYS A 265 8.53 -26.57 -5.18
N VAL A 266 8.33 -25.33 -5.64
CA VAL A 266 7.10 -25.02 -6.36
C VAL A 266 7.12 -25.53 -7.82
N THR A 267 8.24 -26.08 -8.28
CA THR A 267 8.31 -26.74 -9.60
C THR A 267 7.52 -28.05 -9.63
N ASP A 268 7.40 -28.76 -8.50
CA ASP A 268 6.75 -30.09 -8.44
C ASP A 268 5.57 -30.17 -7.46
N ARG A 269 5.34 -29.12 -6.64
CA ARG A 269 4.16 -29.03 -5.78
C ARG A 269 3.06 -28.17 -6.41
N PRO A 270 1.79 -28.63 -6.34
CA PRO A 270 0.66 -27.85 -6.84
C PRO A 270 0.52 -26.52 -6.09
N VAL A 271 0.41 -25.43 -6.84
CA VAL A 271 0.07 -24.09 -6.34
C VAL A 271 -1.43 -23.91 -6.42
N PHE A 272 -2.04 -23.59 -5.28
CA PHE A 272 -3.49 -23.42 -5.15
C PHE A 272 -3.91 -21.95 -5.17
N GLY A 273 -2.95 -21.03 -5.13
CA GLY A 273 -3.23 -19.62 -5.32
C GLY A 273 -1.98 -18.77 -5.45
N TYR A 274 -2.19 -17.52 -5.88
CA TYR A 274 -1.14 -16.52 -6.07
C TYR A 274 -1.53 -15.22 -5.39
N VAL A 275 -0.62 -14.67 -4.59
CA VAL A 275 -0.74 -13.30 -4.10
C VAL A 275 -0.15 -12.35 -5.12
N CYS A 276 -1.02 -11.60 -5.78
CA CYS A 276 -0.63 -10.62 -6.79
C CYS A 276 -0.96 -9.21 -6.30
N GLY A 277 -0.17 -8.23 -6.72
CA GLY A 277 -0.42 -6.83 -6.40
C GLY A 277 -0.09 -5.85 -7.52
N VAL A 278 -0.70 -4.67 -7.42
CA VAL A 278 -0.57 -3.56 -8.37
C VAL A 278 -0.29 -2.29 -7.56
N PRO A 279 0.80 -1.56 -7.82
CA PRO A 279 0.97 -0.24 -7.21
C PRO A 279 -0.08 0.75 -7.73
N LEU A 280 -0.52 1.68 -6.89
CA LEU A 280 -1.26 2.85 -7.36
C LEU A 280 -0.31 4.04 -7.53
N GLY A 281 -0.46 4.79 -8.62
CA GLY A 281 0.41 5.89 -9.01
C GLY A 281 1.53 5.50 -10.00
N ASN A 282 2.29 6.51 -10.44
CA ASN A 282 3.39 6.31 -11.39
C ASN A 282 4.63 5.74 -10.67
N TRP A 283 4.78 4.42 -10.71
CA TRP A 283 5.96 3.71 -10.19
C TRP A 283 6.92 3.37 -11.32
N ASN A 284 8.09 4.01 -11.33
CA ASN A 284 9.23 3.52 -12.11
C ASN A 284 9.94 2.44 -11.28
N PHE A 285 9.70 1.18 -11.60
CA PHE A 285 10.52 0.08 -11.10
C PHE A 285 11.85 0.11 -11.87
N SER A 286 12.84 0.80 -11.30
CA SER A 286 14.24 0.78 -11.78
C SER A 286 15.00 -0.39 -11.17
#